data_AF-A0A812Z2T3-F1
#
_entry.id   AF-A0A812Z2T3-F1
#
_cell.length_a   1.000
_cell.length_b   1.000
_cell.length_c   1.000
_cell.angle_alpha   90.00
_cell.angle_beta   90.00
_cell.angle_gamma   90.00
#
_symmetry.space_group_name_H-M   'P 1'
#
loop_
_entity.id
_entity.type
_entity.pdbx_description
1 polymer ?
#
loop_
_entity_poly.entity_id
_entity_poly.type
_entity_poly.pdbx_seq_one_letter_code
_entity_poly.pdbx_strand_id
1 'polypeptide(L)'
;MGQQASCCQEEELDGPKEVIQPEVVSHRYEGKDDEDGGAKEQEVRPTGSQTHEGGHMLMKPMSGTSRLENMKHLEVDTEIIRGISLRRTLQSFGRLWRWSPLDLQEEARQTLWTKSKRVAGFDIFLSHTWMTPGWRKVLTLTLRSGWHVALCFWALGALLAIILSVMDILPMPGTMEIELPGFEQSFVPVGIWATLLHPRNTGLGL
;
A
#
# COMPACT_ATOMS: atom_id res chain seq x y z
N MET A 1 -6.37 -7.27 -26.07
CA MET A 1 -6.97 -8.14 -25.05
C MET A 1 -6.95 -7.41 -23.71
N GLY A 2 -8.12 -7.24 -23.07
CA GLY A 2 -8.28 -7.06 -21.62
C GLY A 2 -7.97 -5.72 -20.97
N GLN A 3 -8.88 -4.74 -21.05
CA GLN A 3 -9.07 -3.71 -20.00
C GLN A 3 -10.53 -3.23 -19.98
N GLN A 4 -11.43 -4.04 -19.42
CA GLN A 4 -12.73 -3.58 -18.90
C GLN A 4 -13.07 -4.43 -17.66
N ALA A 5 -12.54 -4.02 -16.52
CA ALA A 5 -12.99 -4.49 -15.21
C ALA A 5 -13.08 -3.25 -14.31
N SER A 6 -14.12 -2.44 -14.57
CA SER A 6 -14.53 -1.37 -13.67
C SER A 6 -15.43 -2.01 -12.62
N CYS A 7 -14.94 -2.14 -11.38
CA CYS A 7 -15.62 -2.78 -10.23
C CYS A 7 -16.78 -1.95 -9.66
N CYS A 8 -17.50 -1.19 -10.48
CA CYS A 8 -18.67 -0.43 -10.05
C CYS A 8 -19.83 -0.70 -11.01
N GLN A 9 -20.30 -1.95 -11.01
CA GLN A 9 -21.61 -2.25 -11.54
C GLN A 9 -22.58 -2.02 -10.37
N GLU A 10 -23.22 -0.86 -10.35
CA GLU A 10 -24.36 -0.58 -9.49
C GLU A 10 -25.47 -1.56 -9.90
N GLU A 11 -25.58 -2.69 -9.19
CA GLU A 11 -26.79 -3.49 -9.23
C GLU A 11 -27.90 -2.70 -8.54
N GLU A 12 -28.77 -2.12 -9.37
CA GLU A 12 -30.03 -1.50 -8.98
C GLU A 12 -31.00 -2.60 -8.49
N LEU A 13 -30.76 -3.11 -7.28
CA LEU A 13 -31.68 -3.99 -6.57
C LEU A 13 -32.77 -3.14 -5.94
N ASP A 14 -33.88 -3.00 -6.67
CA ASP A 14 -35.15 -2.42 -6.24
C ASP A 14 -35.87 -3.38 -5.27
N GLY A 15 -35.26 -3.58 -4.09
CA GLY A 15 -35.85 -4.28 -2.96
C GLY A 15 -36.28 -3.30 -1.88
N PRO A 16 -37.39 -3.55 -1.16
CA PRO A 16 -37.80 -2.71 -0.04
C PRO A 16 -36.68 -2.68 1.01
N LYS A 17 -36.04 -1.52 1.17
CA LYS A 17 -35.05 -1.29 2.23
C LYS A 17 -35.77 -1.36 3.56
N GLU A 18 -35.73 -2.52 4.19
CA GLU A 18 -36.05 -2.67 5.60
C GLU A 18 -35.03 -1.84 6.39
N VAL A 19 -35.51 -0.76 7.00
CA VAL A 19 -34.71 0.13 7.83
C VAL A 19 -34.38 -0.63 9.12
N ILE A 20 -33.29 -1.39 9.09
CA ILE A 20 -32.69 -1.93 10.30
C ILE A 20 -32.08 -0.74 11.04
N GLN A 21 -32.80 -0.26 12.05
CA GLN A 21 -32.24 0.70 13.00
C GLN A 21 -31.05 0.04 13.67
N PRO A 22 -29.84 0.63 13.60
CA PRO A 22 -28.70 0.09 14.31
C PRO A 22 -29.02 0.15 15.80
N GLU A 23 -29.26 -1.02 16.41
CA GLU A 23 -29.28 -1.16 17.85
C GLU A 23 -27.88 -0.84 18.34
N VAL A 24 -27.72 0.38 18.86
CA VAL A 24 -26.49 0.84 19.51
C VAL A 24 -26.36 0.03 20.79
N VAL A 25 -25.76 -1.16 20.69
CA VAL A 25 -25.29 -1.91 21.85
C VAL A 25 -24.11 -1.12 22.40
N SER A 26 -24.40 -0.20 23.32
CA SER A 26 -23.38 0.50 24.08
C SER A 26 -22.73 -0.53 24.99
N HIS A 27 -21.58 -1.07 24.57
CA HIS A 27 -20.71 -1.79 25.48
C HIS A 27 -20.16 -0.77 26.49
N ARG A 28 -20.84 -0.70 27.63
CA ARG A 28 -20.38 -0.02 28.83
C ARG A 28 -19.12 -0.76 29.29
N TYR A 29 -17.96 -0.21 28.95
CA TYR A 29 -16.73 -0.58 29.63
C TYR A 29 -16.87 -0.10 31.08
N GLU A 30 -17.04 -1.02 32.02
CA GLU A 30 -16.80 -0.76 33.44
C GLU A 30 -15.29 -0.59 33.62
N GLY A 31 -14.82 0.63 33.32
CA GLY A 31 -13.55 1.13 33.81
C GLY A 31 -13.66 1.30 35.32
N LYS A 32 -12.83 0.57 36.04
CA LYS A 32 -12.61 0.76 37.47
C LYS A 32 -11.73 1.99 37.61
N ASP A 33 -12.38 3.14 37.74
CA ASP A 33 -11.73 4.43 37.96
C ASP A 33 -11.37 4.55 39.45
N ASP A 34 -10.07 4.58 39.73
CA ASP A 34 -9.55 5.08 40.99
C ASP A 34 -9.65 6.62 41.00
N GLU A 35 -10.14 7.12 42.13
CA GLU A 35 -10.56 8.48 42.43
C GLU A 35 -9.51 9.58 42.14
N ASP A 36 -9.96 10.73 41.65
CA ASP A 36 -10.11 11.96 42.46
C ASP A 36 -10.15 13.22 41.57
N GLY A 37 -11.08 14.12 41.87
CA GLY A 37 -10.96 15.54 41.51
C GLY A 37 -11.91 16.11 40.46
N GLY A 38 -12.98 16.75 40.94
CA GLY A 38 -13.37 18.07 40.43
C GLY A 38 -14.60 18.15 39.53
N ALA A 39 -15.75 18.38 40.16
CA ALA A 39 -17.05 18.64 39.58
C ALA A 39 -17.09 19.83 38.58
N LYS A 40 -17.77 19.65 37.44
CA LYS A 40 -18.73 20.61 36.87
C LYS A 40 -19.86 19.88 36.14
N GLU A 41 -21.01 19.88 36.80
CA GLU A 41 -22.33 19.47 36.31
C GLU A 41 -22.84 20.55 35.34
N GLN A 42 -23.13 20.17 34.09
CA GLN A 42 -23.81 21.05 33.13
C GLN A 42 -25.12 20.40 32.69
N GLU A 43 -26.18 20.82 33.37
CA GLU A 43 -27.58 20.57 33.06
C GLU A 43 -27.93 21.19 31.71
N VAL A 44 -28.32 20.37 30.73
CA VAL A 44 -28.92 20.84 29.47
C VAL A 44 -30.30 20.18 29.33
N ARG A 45 -31.34 20.98 29.61
CA ARG A 45 -32.74 20.64 29.39
C ARG A 45 -33.18 20.96 27.94
N PRO A 46 -34.21 20.28 27.43
CA PRO A 46 -34.48 20.09 26.01
C PRO A 46 -35.27 21.25 25.40
N THR A 47 -35.07 21.52 24.12
CA THR A 47 -35.94 22.45 23.37
C THR A 47 -36.42 21.80 22.07
N GLY A 48 -37.75 21.64 21.99
CA GLY A 48 -38.50 21.87 20.75
C GLY A 48 -38.60 20.72 19.76
N SER A 49 -39.59 19.85 19.97
CA SER A 49 -40.24 19.09 18.89
C SER A 49 -40.98 20.06 17.97
N GLN A 50 -40.56 20.16 16.70
CA GLN A 50 -41.37 20.72 15.62
C GLN A 50 -41.77 19.60 14.66
N THR A 51 -43.05 19.23 14.71
CA THR A 51 -43.77 18.50 13.66
C THR A 51 -43.95 19.43 12.46
N HIS A 52 -43.25 19.15 11.36
CA HIS A 52 -43.46 19.83 10.08
C HIS A 52 -44.19 18.90 9.11
N GLU A 53 -45.40 19.31 8.74
CA GLU A 53 -46.25 18.64 7.77
C GLU A 53 -45.64 18.64 6.37
N GLY A 54 -45.63 17.47 5.73
CA GLY A 54 -46.39 17.24 4.50
C GLY A 54 -46.11 18.14 3.30
N GLY A 55 -44.86 18.21 2.84
CA GLY A 55 -44.53 18.72 1.52
C GLY A 55 -43.66 17.72 0.77
N HIS A 56 -44.23 16.99 -0.20
CA HIS A 56 -43.49 16.20 -1.19
C HIS A 56 -42.68 17.15 -2.10
N MET A 57 -41.62 17.76 -1.56
CA MET A 57 -40.62 18.43 -2.37
C MET A 57 -39.79 17.37 -3.05
N LEU A 58 -39.95 17.30 -4.37
CA LEU A 58 -39.14 16.51 -5.29
C LEU A 58 -37.67 16.87 -5.05
N MET A 59 -36.97 16.07 -4.23
CA MET A 59 -35.60 16.35 -3.84
C MET A 59 -34.71 16.30 -5.07
N LYS A 60 -34.19 17.46 -5.44
CA LYS A 60 -33.18 17.61 -6.48
C LYS A 60 -31.97 16.74 -6.07
N PRO A 61 -31.49 15.83 -6.91
CA PRO A 61 -30.37 14.96 -6.56
C PRO A 61 -29.18 15.84 -6.15
N MET A 62 -28.70 15.65 -4.92
CA MET A 62 -27.54 16.38 -4.42
C MET A 62 -26.37 16.13 -5.37
N SER A 63 -25.79 17.22 -5.89
CA SER A 63 -24.59 17.19 -6.72
C SER A 63 -23.48 16.41 -5.99
N GLY A 64 -22.88 15.42 -6.65
CA GLY A 64 -21.85 14.54 -6.08
C GLY A 64 -20.64 15.28 -5.50
N THR A 65 -20.42 16.53 -5.90
CA THR A 65 -19.34 17.39 -5.40
C THR A 65 -19.53 17.81 -3.94
N SER A 66 -20.77 18.04 -3.47
CA SER A 66 -21.04 18.45 -2.09
C SER A 66 -20.90 17.30 -1.06
N ARG A 67 -20.91 16.04 -1.53
CA ARG A 67 -20.57 14.88 -0.69
C ARG A 67 -19.07 14.74 -0.45
N LEU A 68 -18.24 15.17 -1.40
CA LEU A 68 -16.77 15.16 -1.27
C LEU A 68 -16.28 16.26 -0.31
N GLU A 69 -16.88 17.45 -0.32
CA GLU A 69 -16.51 18.52 0.62
C GLU A 69 -16.87 18.21 2.08
N ASN A 70 -17.88 17.36 2.31
CA ASN A 70 -18.26 16.92 3.66
C ASN A 70 -17.52 15.66 4.14
N MET A 71 -16.46 15.21 3.45
CA MET A 71 -15.63 14.07 3.87
C MET A 71 -14.70 14.36 5.06
N LYS A 72 -15.10 15.25 5.99
CA LYS A 72 -14.45 15.35 7.32
C LYS A 72 -14.46 14.03 8.07
N HIS A 73 -15.36 13.12 7.70
CA HIS A 73 -15.43 11.76 8.25
C HIS A 73 -14.28 10.83 7.81
N LEU A 74 -13.43 11.26 6.86
CA LEU A 74 -12.19 10.59 6.49
C LEU A 74 -10.96 11.19 7.17
N GLU A 75 -11.11 12.26 7.98
CA GLU A 75 -10.03 12.69 8.85
C GLU A 75 -9.77 11.56 9.86
N VAL A 76 -8.64 10.89 9.67
CA VAL A 76 -8.18 9.85 10.56
C VAL A 76 -7.94 10.52 11.90
N ASP A 77 -8.67 10.08 12.92
CA ASP A 77 -8.53 10.61 14.28
C ASP A 77 -7.07 10.50 14.72
N THR A 78 -6.45 11.66 14.91
CA THR A 78 -5.03 11.80 15.19
C THR A 78 -4.61 11.12 16.49
N GLU A 79 -5.54 10.86 17.42
CA GLU A 79 -5.27 10.20 18.69
C GLU A 79 -5.00 8.70 18.54
N ILE A 80 -5.57 8.09 17.50
CA ILE A 80 -5.46 6.66 17.20
C ILE A 80 -4.40 6.35 16.12
N ILE A 81 -3.80 7.38 15.52
CA ILE A 81 -2.78 7.20 14.48
C ILE A 81 -1.51 6.56 15.07
N ARG A 82 -1.21 5.35 14.60
CA ARG A 82 0.06 4.68 14.87
C ARG A 82 0.72 4.27 13.55
N GLY A 83 1.99 4.64 13.41
CA GLY A 83 2.81 4.31 12.26
C GLY A 83 3.80 3.19 12.57
N ILE A 84 4.17 2.44 11.53
CA ILE A 84 5.31 1.53 11.53
C ILE A 84 6.13 1.77 10.28
N SER A 85 7.45 1.89 10.43
CA SER A 85 8.34 2.10 9.28
C SER A 85 8.25 0.91 8.31
N LEU A 86 8.17 1.17 7.01
CA LEU A 86 8.06 0.13 5.99
C LEU A 86 9.19 -0.91 6.10
N ARG A 87 10.44 -0.48 6.35
CA ARG A 87 11.59 -1.38 6.58
C ARG A 87 11.31 -2.42 7.66
N ARG A 88 10.77 -2.01 8.82
CA ARG A 88 10.43 -2.94 9.90
C ARG A 88 9.33 -3.93 9.51
N THR A 89 8.35 -3.51 8.71
CA THR A 89 7.31 -4.43 8.22
C THR A 89 7.86 -5.48 7.24
N LEU A 90 8.98 -5.18 6.57
CA LEU A 90 9.63 -6.07 5.61
C LEU A 90 10.71 -6.98 6.25
N GLN A 91 11.24 -6.65 7.43
CA GLN A 91 12.34 -7.34 8.13
C GLN A 91 12.12 -8.84 8.48
N SER A 92 10.98 -9.43 8.12
CA SER A 92 10.71 -10.86 8.28
C SER A 92 10.10 -11.43 7.01
N PHE A 93 10.75 -11.20 5.86
CA PHE A 93 10.25 -11.57 4.53
C PHE A 93 8.82 -11.07 4.28
N GLY A 94 8.50 -9.88 4.80
CA GLY A 94 7.17 -9.31 4.75
C GLY A 94 6.09 -10.22 5.36
N ARG A 95 6.40 -11.02 6.38
CA ARG A 95 5.46 -11.83 7.17
C ARG A 95 4.16 -11.07 7.45
N LEU A 96 4.26 -9.83 7.92
CA LEU A 96 3.09 -8.97 8.19
C LEU A 96 2.19 -8.75 6.96
N TRP A 97 2.75 -8.73 5.76
CA TRP A 97 2.02 -8.52 4.51
C TRP A 97 1.46 -9.81 3.89
N ARG A 98 1.88 -10.97 4.40
CA ARG A 98 1.46 -12.29 3.91
C ARG A 98 0.24 -12.84 4.65
N TRP A 99 0.00 -12.41 5.87
CA TRP A 99 -1.09 -12.88 6.72
C TRP A 99 -2.00 -11.73 7.15
N SER A 100 -3.31 -11.95 7.12
CA SER A 100 -4.29 -10.98 7.61
C SER A 100 -4.15 -10.81 9.12
N PRO A 101 -4.18 -9.57 9.66
CA PRO A 101 -4.19 -9.29 11.09
C PRO A 101 -5.37 -9.92 11.83
N LEU A 102 -6.45 -10.27 11.10
CA LEU A 102 -7.62 -10.94 11.66
C LEU A 102 -7.34 -12.42 11.96
N ASP A 103 -6.44 -13.05 11.20
CA ASP A 103 -6.07 -14.45 11.38
C ASP A 103 -4.88 -14.62 12.36
N LEU A 104 -4.32 -13.50 12.85
CA LEU A 104 -3.21 -13.52 13.79
C LEU A 104 -3.70 -13.82 15.21
N GLN A 105 -2.97 -14.68 15.91
CA GLN A 105 -3.13 -14.87 17.35
C GLN A 105 -2.98 -13.54 18.10
N GLU A 106 -3.68 -13.43 19.23
CA GLU A 106 -3.76 -12.20 20.01
C GLU A 106 -2.38 -11.70 20.49
N GLU A 107 -1.48 -12.61 20.87
CA GLU A 107 -0.09 -12.29 21.24
C GLU A 107 0.70 -11.62 20.10
N ALA A 108 0.53 -12.11 18.87
CA ALA A 108 1.17 -11.55 17.69
C ALA A 108 0.60 -10.16 17.37
N ARG A 109 -0.71 -9.98 17.59
CA ARG A 109 -1.40 -8.69 17.42
C ARG A 109 -0.93 -7.65 18.44
N GLN A 110 -0.78 -8.05 19.70
CA GLN A 110 -0.17 -7.20 20.74
C GLN A 110 1.27 -6.84 20.40
N THR A 111 2.05 -7.80 19.89
CA THR A 111 3.43 -7.53 19.44
C THR A 111 3.47 -6.49 18.31
N LEU A 112 2.54 -6.54 17.37
CA LEU A 112 2.42 -5.52 16.31
C LEU A 112 2.03 -4.16 16.86
N TRP A 113 1.12 -4.12 17.82
CA TRP A 113 0.73 -2.89 18.51
C TRP A 113 1.91 -2.23 19.23
N THR A 114 2.71 -3.02 19.95
CA THR A 114 3.90 -2.52 20.66
C THR A 114 4.99 -2.04 19.69
N LYS A 115 5.07 -2.64 18.50
CA LYS A 115 6.02 -2.21 17.44
C LYS A 115 5.62 -0.91 16.75
N SER A 116 4.34 -0.58 16.74
CA SER A 116 3.84 0.67 16.17
C SER A 116 3.99 1.83 17.16
N LYS A 117 4.30 3.02 16.65
CA LYS A 117 4.48 4.24 17.45
C LYS A 117 3.42 5.26 17.06
N ARG A 118 2.97 6.09 18.02
CA ARG A 118 2.17 7.28 17.66
C ARG A 118 2.98 8.19 16.76
N VAL A 119 2.38 8.66 15.68
CA VAL A 119 2.99 9.55 14.69
C VAL A 119 2.02 10.68 14.37
N ALA A 120 2.55 11.87 14.08
CA ALA A 120 1.72 13.03 13.73
C ALA A 120 1.06 12.91 12.34
N GLY A 121 1.60 12.06 11.46
CA GLY A 121 1.10 11.82 10.12
C GLY A 121 1.81 10.66 9.42
N PHE A 122 1.36 10.33 8.21
CA PHE A 122 1.93 9.28 7.38
C PHE A 122 2.61 9.86 6.15
N ASP A 123 3.86 9.46 5.89
CA ASP A 123 4.56 9.83 4.66
C ASP A 123 4.01 9.09 3.44
N ILE A 124 3.62 7.83 3.64
CA ILE A 124 3.17 6.91 2.59
C ILE A 124 1.98 6.13 3.12
N PHE A 125 0.84 6.25 2.46
CA PHE A 125 -0.33 5.41 2.70
C PHE A 125 -0.36 4.24 1.71
N LEU A 126 -0.50 3.03 2.23
CA LEU A 126 -0.58 1.80 1.44
C LEU A 126 -1.96 1.18 1.59
N SER A 127 -2.86 1.50 0.66
CA SER A 127 -4.13 0.76 0.54
C SER A 127 -3.83 -0.63 0.00
N HIS A 128 -4.29 -1.66 0.70
CA HIS A 128 -4.11 -3.03 0.26
C HIS A 128 -5.34 -3.86 0.59
N THR A 129 -5.66 -4.79 -0.31
CA THR A 129 -6.65 -5.84 -0.07
C THR A 129 -5.93 -7.11 0.35
N TRP A 130 -6.42 -7.80 1.39
CA TRP A 130 -5.87 -9.09 1.82
C TRP A 130 -6.13 -10.23 0.82
N MET A 131 -7.04 -10.03 -0.14
CA MET A 131 -7.42 -11.03 -1.16
C MET A 131 -6.31 -11.33 -2.17
N THR A 132 -5.41 -10.39 -2.43
CA THR A 132 -4.31 -10.62 -3.40
C THR A 132 -3.16 -11.39 -2.75
N PRO A 133 -2.50 -12.30 -3.50
CA PRO A 133 -1.44 -13.15 -2.97
C PRO A 133 -0.32 -12.30 -2.35
N GLY A 134 -0.06 -12.50 -1.05
CA GLY A 134 0.81 -11.64 -0.26
C GLY A 134 2.25 -11.56 -0.77
N TRP A 135 2.78 -12.62 -1.39
CA TRP A 135 4.18 -12.64 -1.87
C TRP A 135 4.45 -11.59 -2.96
N ARG A 136 3.48 -11.31 -3.83
CA ARG A 136 3.63 -10.27 -4.87
C ARG A 136 3.74 -8.88 -4.25
N LYS A 137 2.99 -8.62 -3.17
CA LYS A 137 3.04 -7.36 -2.42
C LYS A 137 4.39 -7.18 -1.75
N VAL A 138 4.89 -8.25 -1.11
CA VAL A 138 6.21 -8.20 -0.47
C VAL A 138 7.28 -7.94 -1.52
N LEU A 139 7.19 -8.59 -2.69
CA LEU A 139 8.14 -8.38 -3.78
C LEU A 139 8.11 -6.92 -4.27
N THR A 140 6.94 -6.36 -4.55
CA THR A 140 6.83 -4.97 -5.03
C THR A 140 7.28 -3.96 -3.97
N LEU A 141 6.93 -4.16 -2.70
CA LEU A 141 7.37 -3.30 -1.60
C LEU A 141 8.87 -3.40 -1.35
N THR A 142 9.44 -4.60 -1.44
CA THR A 142 10.88 -4.82 -1.30
C THR A 142 11.64 -4.22 -2.47
N LEU A 143 11.12 -4.36 -3.70
CA LEU A 143 11.73 -3.75 -4.88
C LEU A 143 11.68 -2.21 -4.79
N ARG A 144 10.55 -1.63 -4.39
CA ARG A 144 10.40 -0.18 -4.22
C ARG A 144 11.27 0.37 -3.09
N SER A 145 11.30 -0.29 -1.94
CA SER A 145 12.09 0.16 -0.77
C SER A 145 13.58 -0.20 -0.88
N GLY A 146 13.92 -1.23 -1.64
CA GLY A 146 15.24 -1.84 -1.71
C GLY A 146 15.96 -1.60 -3.03
N TRP A 147 15.42 -0.76 -3.92
CA TRP A 147 16.02 -0.53 -5.24
C TRP A 147 17.48 -0.08 -5.14
N HIS A 148 17.83 0.75 -4.15
CA HIS A 148 19.21 1.15 -3.89
C HIS A 148 20.11 -0.02 -3.52
N VAL A 149 19.60 -0.95 -2.70
CA VAL A 149 20.33 -2.15 -2.29
C VAL A 149 20.47 -3.09 -3.48
N ALA A 150 19.40 -3.29 -4.25
CA ALA A 150 19.42 -4.08 -5.48
C ALA A 150 20.42 -3.52 -6.51
N LEU A 151 20.45 -2.20 -6.71
CA LEU A 151 21.45 -1.53 -7.55
C LEU A 151 22.86 -1.75 -7.03
N CYS A 152 23.08 -1.66 -5.72
CA CYS A 152 24.39 -1.88 -5.12
C CYS A 152 24.87 -3.31 -5.36
N PHE A 153 24.03 -4.32 -5.13
CA PHE A 153 24.35 -5.71 -5.46
C PHE A 153 24.56 -5.93 -6.95
N TRP A 154 23.77 -5.28 -7.80
CA TRP A 154 23.94 -5.33 -9.24
C TRP A 154 25.30 -4.75 -9.66
N ALA A 155 25.67 -3.58 -9.12
CA ALA A 155 26.95 -2.94 -9.39
C ALA A 155 28.14 -3.77 -8.89
N LEU A 156 28.02 -4.35 -7.68
CA LEU A 156 29.00 -5.30 -7.13
C LEU A 156 29.15 -6.53 -8.02
N GLY A 157 28.03 -7.11 -8.47
CA GLY A 157 28.02 -8.25 -9.38
C GLY A 157 28.65 -7.92 -10.73
N ALA A 158 28.37 -6.75 -11.29
CA ALA A 158 28.99 -6.27 -12.52
C ALA A 158 30.50 -6.06 -12.36
N LEU A 159 30.93 -5.46 -11.24
CA LEU A 159 32.35 -5.29 -10.92
C LEU A 159 33.07 -6.63 -10.77
N LEU A 160 32.48 -7.58 -10.04
CA LEU A 160 32.98 -8.94 -9.89
C LEU A 160 33.09 -9.65 -11.25
N ALA A 161 32.08 -9.51 -12.11
CA ALA A 161 32.12 -10.07 -13.45
C ALA A 161 33.26 -9.47 -14.28
N ILE A 162 33.47 -8.14 -14.24
CA ILE A 162 34.60 -7.48 -14.89
C ILE A 162 35.93 -8.05 -14.40
N ILE A 163 36.11 -8.17 -13.08
CA ILE A 163 37.35 -8.72 -12.48
C ILE A 163 37.58 -10.16 -12.94
N LEU A 164 36.56 -11.01 -12.90
CA LEU A 164 36.66 -12.41 -13.33
C LEU A 164 36.95 -12.54 -14.84
N SER A 165 36.44 -11.63 -15.66
CA SER A 165 36.76 -11.56 -17.08
C SER A 165 38.19 -11.10 -17.34
N VAL A 166 38.71 -10.13 -16.58
CA VAL A 166 40.11 -9.68 -16.69
C VAL A 166 41.09 -10.77 -16.24
N MET A 167 40.67 -11.65 -15.32
CA MET A 167 41.45 -12.81 -14.88
C MET A 167 41.34 -14.02 -15.83
N ASP A 168 40.64 -13.90 -16.97
CA ASP A 168 40.35 -15.00 -17.90
C ASP A 168 39.67 -16.23 -17.26
N ILE A 169 39.03 -16.06 -16.10
CA ILE A 169 38.28 -17.12 -15.41
C ILE A 169 36.90 -17.30 -16.06
N LEU A 170 36.27 -16.18 -16.43
CA LEU A 170 34.96 -16.19 -17.09
C LEU A 170 35.14 -16.01 -18.61
N PRO A 171 34.77 -17.01 -19.44
CA PRO A 171 34.82 -16.84 -20.89
C PRO A 171 33.86 -15.74 -21.32
N MET A 172 34.36 -14.75 -22.07
CA MET A 172 33.53 -13.66 -22.57
C MET A 172 32.56 -14.20 -23.63
N PRO A 173 31.24 -14.11 -23.41
CA PRO A 173 30.27 -14.81 -24.25
C PRO A 173 29.99 -14.12 -25.59
N GLY A 174 30.60 -12.96 -25.87
CA GLY A 174 30.39 -12.25 -27.12
C GLY A 174 31.57 -11.36 -27.50
N THR A 175 31.94 -11.43 -28.77
CA THR A 175 32.75 -10.44 -29.47
C THR A 175 31.82 -9.60 -30.34
N MET A 176 31.92 -8.27 -30.27
CA MET A 176 31.32 -7.41 -31.29
C MET A 176 32.41 -6.97 -32.25
N GLU A 177 32.14 -7.14 -33.54
CA GLU A 177 32.94 -6.55 -34.61
C GLU A 177 32.52 -5.09 -34.77
N ILE A 178 33.45 -4.17 -34.55
CA ILE A 178 33.24 -2.74 -34.78
C ILE A 178 34.07 -2.36 -35.99
N GLU A 179 33.42 -2.08 -37.12
CA GLU A 179 34.07 -1.53 -38.31
C GLU A 179 34.32 -0.03 -38.11
N LEU A 180 35.51 0.31 -37.61
CA LEU A 180 35.99 1.68 -37.58
C LEU A 180 36.90 1.91 -38.79
N PRO A 181 36.62 2.91 -39.66
CA PRO A 181 37.47 3.18 -40.83
C PRO A 181 38.88 3.57 -40.36
N GLY A 182 39.87 2.75 -40.72
CA GLY A 182 41.28 2.92 -40.31
C GLY A 182 41.74 1.98 -39.19
N PHE A 183 40.86 1.14 -38.65
CA PHE A 183 41.21 0.09 -37.68
C PHE A 183 40.93 -1.28 -38.32
N GLU A 184 41.97 -2.00 -38.74
CA GLU A 184 41.81 -3.36 -39.23
C GLU A 184 41.41 -4.27 -38.05
N GLN A 185 40.15 -4.71 -38.05
CA GLN A 185 39.55 -5.75 -37.19
C GLN A 185 40.04 -5.78 -35.74
N SER A 186 39.46 -4.92 -34.90
CA SER A 186 39.56 -5.08 -33.45
C SER A 186 38.30 -5.70 -32.88
N PHE A 187 38.44 -6.93 -32.38
CA PHE A 187 37.41 -7.59 -31.59
C PHE A 187 37.38 -6.95 -30.22
N VAL A 188 36.31 -6.20 -29.92
CA VAL A 188 36.10 -5.69 -28.57
C VAL A 188 35.25 -6.71 -27.82
N PRO A 189 35.77 -7.28 -26.72
CA PRO A 189 34.97 -8.17 -25.91
C PRO A 189 33.81 -7.41 -25.27
N VAL A 190 32.62 -7.96 -25.39
CA VAL A 190 31.41 -7.37 -24.82
C VAL A 190 30.96 -8.21 -23.65
N GLY A 191 31.09 -7.68 -22.44
CA GLY A 191 30.66 -8.36 -21.23
C GLY A 191 29.14 -8.54 -21.15
N ILE A 192 28.70 -9.53 -20.37
CA ILE A 192 27.28 -9.84 -20.10
C ILE A 192 26.47 -8.63 -19.64
N TRP A 193 27.10 -7.64 -18.99
CA TRP A 193 26.42 -6.42 -18.58
C TRP A 193 25.83 -5.62 -19.76
N ALA A 194 26.44 -5.69 -20.95
CA ALA A 194 25.93 -4.99 -22.13
C ALA A 194 24.68 -5.67 -22.72
N THR A 195 24.53 -6.99 -22.54
CA THR A 195 23.31 -7.70 -22.97
C THR A 195 22.13 -7.46 -22.03
N LEU A 196 22.40 -7.14 -20.75
CA LEU A 196 21.36 -6.75 -19.79
C LEU A 196 20.85 -5.32 -20.01
N LEU A 197 21.69 -4.43 -20.52
CA LEU A 197 21.34 -3.03 -20.78
C LEU A 197 20.77 -2.79 -22.17
N HIS A 198 20.99 -3.69 -23.12
CA HIS A 198 20.17 -3.71 -24.31
C HIS A 198 18.78 -4.21 -23.90
N PRO A 199 17.72 -3.39 -23.91
CA PRO A 199 16.39 -3.94 -24.05
C PRO A 199 16.45 -4.68 -25.37
N ARG A 200 16.66 -6.00 -25.31
CA ARG A 200 16.56 -6.86 -26.48
C ARG A 200 15.19 -6.52 -27.01
N ASN A 201 15.18 -5.82 -28.14
CA ASN A 201 14.00 -5.53 -28.91
C ASN A 201 13.41 -6.92 -29.14
N THR A 202 12.46 -7.33 -28.30
CA THR A 202 11.65 -8.51 -28.50
C THR A 202 10.70 -8.17 -29.63
N GLY A 203 11.27 -7.84 -30.79
CA GLY A 203 10.69 -8.20 -32.07
C GLY A 203 10.68 -9.70 -32.07
N LEU A 204 9.60 -10.26 -31.50
CA LEU A 204 8.97 -11.42 -32.09
C LEU A 204 8.84 -11.12 -33.59
N GLY A 205 9.81 -11.61 -34.37
CA GLY A 205 9.52 -11.98 -35.74
C GLY A 205 8.45 -13.05 -35.65
N LEU A 206 7.28 -12.74 -36.19
CA LEU A 206 6.27 -13.70 -36.60
C LEU A 206 6.89 -14.84 -37.42
#